data_AF-A0A7I8CVX9-F1
#
_entry.id   AF-A0A7I8CVX9-F1
#
_cell.length_a   1.000
_cell.length_b   1.000
_cell.length_c   1.000
_cell.angle_alpha   90.00
_cell.angle_beta   90.00
_cell.angle_gamma   90.00
#
_symmetry.space_group_name_H-M   'P 1'
#
loop_
_entity.id
_entity.type
_entity.pdbx_description
1 polymer ?
#
loop_
_entity_poly.entity_id
_entity_poly.type
_entity_poly.pdbx_seq_one_letter_code
_entity_poly.pdbx_strand_id
1 'polypeptide(L)' 'MHADKHEPDDSAYDALFASSTLRQAALDGDIERGKVEIGQSAGLIRDLPGAAEVVERIVEEYQKAVRRLVG' A
#
# COMPACT_ATOMS: atom_id res chain seq x y z
N MET A 1 -3.71 -33.59 -13.30
CA MET A 1 -3.92 -32.37 -12.49
C MET A 1 -4.53 -31.35 -13.42
N HIS A 2 -5.81 -31.05 -13.24
CA HIS A 2 -6.58 -30.20 -14.15
C HIS A 2 -6.10 -28.75 -14.03
N ALA A 3 -5.63 -28.19 -15.15
CA ALA A 3 -5.49 -26.74 -15.29
C ALA A 3 -6.88 -26.12 -15.14
N ASP A 4 -6.97 -25.10 -14.30
CA ASP A 4 -8.19 -24.38 -14.00
C ASP A 4 -8.80 -23.82 -15.29
N LYS A 5 -10.04 -24.20 -15.63
CA LYS A 5 -10.73 -23.80 -16.87
C LYS A 5 -11.62 -22.57 -16.69
N HIS A 6 -11.25 -21.67 -15.79
CA HIS A 6 -11.95 -20.42 -15.54
C HIS A 6 -10.96 -19.25 -15.57
N GLU A 7 -10.24 -19.11 -16.68
CA GLU A 7 -9.55 -17.86 -17.00
C GLU A 7 -10.63 -16.92 -17.56
N PRO A 8 -11.00 -15.83 -16.85
CA PRO A 8 -11.87 -14.81 -17.40
C PRO A 8 -11.29 -14.27 -18.70
N ASP A 9 -12.16 -13.96 -19.65
CA ASP A 9 -11.80 -13.15 -20.81
C ASP A 9 -11.13 -11.85 -20.35
N ASP A 10 -10.06 -11.40 -21.01
CA ASP A 10 -9.29 -10.21 -20.63
C ASP A 10 -10.20 -8.98 -20.43
N SER A 11 -11.27 -8.89 -21.22
CA SER A 11 -12.28 -7.83 -21.11
C SER A 11 -13.01 -7.81 -19.76
N ALA A 12 -13.22 -8.97 -19.13
CA ALA A 12 -13.87 -9.08 -17.83
C ALA A 12 -12.95 -8.60 -16.70
N TYR A 13 -11.64 -8.86 -16.81
CA TYR A 13 -10.66 -8.29 -15.87
C TYR A 13 -10.55 -6.78 -16.00
N ASP A 14 -10.55 -6.26 -17.23
CA ASP A 14 -10.54 -4.82 -17.49
C ASP A 14 -11.78 -4.14 -16.91
N ALA A 15 -12.96 -4.74 -17.11
CA ALA A 15 -14.22 -4.23 -16.55
C ALA A 15 -14.21 -4.27 -15.02
N LEU A 16 -13.71 -5.35 -14.41
CA LEU A 16 -13.58 -5.46 -12.95
C LEU A 16 -12.59 -4.42 -12.41
N PHE A 17 -11.44 -4.25 -13.06
CA PHE A 17 -10.48 -3.24 -12.69
C PHE A 17 -11.06 -1.82 -12.82
N ALA A 18 -11.85 -1.54 -13.86
CA ALA A 18 -12.48 -0.24 -14.05
C ALA A 18 -13.64 0.03 -13.08
N SER A 19 -14.22 -1.00 -12.44
CA SER A 19 -15.39 -0.86 -11.57
C SER A 19 -15.15 -0.14 -10.23
N SER A 20 -13.88 0.04 -9.84
CA SER A 20 -13.51 0.71 -8.59
C SER A 20 -12.36 1.70 -8.76
N THR A 21 -12.26 2.65 -7.84
CA THR A 21 -11.33 3.78 -7.88
C THR A 21 -10.57 3.94 -6.56
N LEU A 22 -9.46 4.67 -6.63
CA LEU A 22 -8.70 5.08 -5.44
C LEU A 22 -9.47 6.05 -4.57
N ARG A 23 -10.28 6.92 -5.19
CA ARG A 23 -11.07 7.91 -4.46
C ARG A 23 -12.05 7.24 -3.48
N GLN A 24 -12.70 6.15 -3.91
CA GLN A 24 -13.62 5.40 -3.04
C GLN A 24 -12.95 4.95 -1.73
N ALA A 25 -11.73 4.43 -1.79
CA ALA A 25 -11.00 4.03 -0.60
C ALA A 25 -10.38 5.23 0.15
N ALA A 26 -9.60 6.06 -0.55
CA ALA A 26 -8.74 7.08 0.06
C ALA A 26 -9.48 8.33 0.55
N LEU A 27 -10.59 8.69 -0.11
CA LEU A 27 -11.40 9.85 0.25
C LEU A 27 -12.71 9.44 0.91
N ASP A 28 -13.43 8.50 0.30
CA ASP A 28 -14.78 8.12 0.74
C ASP A 28 -14.76 7.03 1.84
N GLY A 29 -13.60 6.41 2.11
CA GLY A 29 -13.39 5.44 3.20
C GLY A 29 -13.93 4.03 2.92
N ASP A 30 -14.29 3.71 1.68
CA ASP A 30 -14.78 2.38 1.28
C ASP A 30 -13.63 1.38 1.12
N ILE A 31 -13.28 0.72 2.22
CA ILE A 31 -12.23 -0.31 2.26
C ILE A 31 -12.70 -1.68 1.74
N GLU A 32 -14.01 -1.89 1.56
CA GLU A 32 -14.56 -3.17 1.10
C GLU A 32 -14.59 -3.26 -0.43
N ARG A 33 -14.88 -2.15 -1.11
CA ARG A 33 -15.07 -2.11 -2.57
C ARG A 33 -14.16 -1.11 -3.28
N GLY A 34 -13.56 -0.16 -2.56
CA GLY A 34 -12.59 0.77 -3.11
C GLY A 34 -11.21 0.14 -3.34
N LYS A 35 -10.39 0.78 -4.19
CA LYS A 35 -9.00 0.37 -4.39
C LYS A 35 -8.12 0.90 -3.27
N VAL A 36 -7.72 0.04 -2.35
CA VAL A 36 -6.77 0.37 -1.27
C VAL A 36 -5.34 0.24 -1.80
N GLU A 37 -4.76 1.32 -2.32
CA GLU A 37 -3.36 1.35 -2.74
C GLU A 37 -2.43 1.60 -1.55
N ILE A 38 -1.88 0.52 -1.00
CA ILE A 38 -0.86 0.55 0.04
C ILE A 38 0.26 -0.45 -0.28
N GLY A 39 1.50 -0.05 0.00
CA GLY A 39 2.66 -0.95 -0.08
C GLY A 39 2.78 -1.83 1.17
N GLN A 40 3.63 -2.86 1.09
CA GLN A 40 3.88 -3.76 2.22
C GLN A 40 4.42 -3.05 3.47
N SER A 41 5.08 -1.90 3.30
CA SER A 41 5.56 -1.07 4.42
C SER A 41 4.45 -0.59 5.34
N ALA A 42 3.18 -0.59 4.91
CA ALA A 42 2.04 -0.26 5.76
C ALA A 42 1.98 -1.12 7.04
N GLY A 43 2.44 -2.38 6.99
CA GLY A 43 2.49 -3.26 8.17
C GLY A 43 3.51 -2.83 9.24
N LEU A 44 4.39 -1.88 8.94
CA LEU A 44 5.38 -1.33 9.87
C LEU A 44 4.89 -0.07 10.59
N ILE A 45 3.80 0.55 10.12
CA ILE A 45 3.28 1.81 10.67
C ILE A 45 2.45 1.51 11.92
N ARG A 46 2.78 2.17 13.04
CA ARG A 46 2.15 1.93 14.36
C ARG A 46 1.52 3.19 14.99
N ASP A 47 1.75 4.34 14.38
CA ASP A 47 1.25 5.63 14.80
C ASP A 47 1.00 6.53 13.57
N LEU A 48 0.43 7.72 13.81
CA LEU A 48 0.08 8.68 12.76
C LEU A 48 0.66 10.07 13.08
N PRO A 49 1.99 10.23 12.99
CA PRO A 49 2.66 11.50 13.24
C PRO A 49 2.38 12.53 12.13
N GLY A 50 2.69 13.80 12.41
CA GLY A 50 2.67 14.84 11.39
C GLY A 50 3.76 14.64 10.34
N ALA A 51 3.58 15.18 9.13
CA ALA A 51 4.52 14.97 8.02
C ALA A 51 5.96 15.41 8.33
N ALA A 52 6.13 16.52 9.05
CA ALA A 52 7.46 16.99 9.47
C ALA A 52 8.17 15.99 10.39
N GLU A 53 7.43 15.44 11.35
CA GLU A 53 7.92 14.45 12.30
C GLU A 53 8.26 13.12 11.61
N VAL A 54 7.48 12.69 10.60
CA VAL A 54 7.84 11.51 9.77
C VAL A 54 9.24 11.68 9.18
N VAL A 55 9.48 12.83 8.54
CA VAL A 55 10.76 13.10 7.87
C VAL A 55 11.90 13.17 8.88
N GLU A 56 11.69 13.85 10.01
CA GLU A 56 12.67 13.95 11.10
C GLU A 56 13.06 12.55 11.62
N ARG A 57 12.07 11.71 11.95
CA ARG A 57 12.28 10.34 12.42
C ARG A 57 13.07 9.51 11.41
N ILE A 58 12.71 9.57 10.12
CA ILE A 58 13.42 8.84 9.05
C ILE A 58 14.92 9.24 9.02
N VAL A 59 15.22 10.54 9.08
CA VAL A 59 16.61 11.02 9.05
C VAL A 59 17.38 10.58 10.28
N GLU A 60 16.80 10.70 11.46
CA GLU A 60 17.44 10.26 12.70
C GLU A 60 17.70 8.76 12.74
N GLU A 61 16.71 7.95 12.35
CA GLU A 61 16.79 6.49 12.31
C GLU A 61 17.83 6.02 11.30
N TYR A 62 17.89 6.66 10.12
CA TYR A 62 18.94 6.42 9.14
C TYR A 62 20.32 6.65 9.75
N GLN A 63 20.56 7.79 10.40
CA GLN A 63 21.86 8.09 11.02
C GLN A 63 22.21 7.10 12.13
N LYS A 64 21.22 6.68 12.95
CA LYS A 64 21.40 5.64 13.98
C LYS A 64 21.79 4.30 13.34
N ALA A 65 21.15 3.92 12.23
CA ALA A 65 21.45 2.70 11.50
C ALA A 65 22.86 2.72 10.90
N VAL A 66 23.27 3.82 10.27
CA VAL A 66 24.64 3.98 9.73
C VAL A 66 25.69 3.86 10.83
N ARG A 67 25.51 4.56 11.96
CA ARG A 67 26.43 4.45 13.10
C ARG A 67 26.55 3.03 13.63
N ARG A 68 25.44 2.28 13.67
CA ARG A 68 25.43 0.87 14.13
C ARG A 68 26.15 -0.08 13.18
N LEU A 69 26.14 0.19 11.87
CA LEU A 69 26.69 -0.71 10.85
C LEU A 69 28.16 -0.43 10.53
N VAL A 70 28.61 0.82 10.74
CA VAL A 70 29.96 1.28 10.35
C VAL A 70 30.86 1.59 11.55
N GLY A 71 30.29 1.82 12.74
CA GLY A 71 31.04 1.96 14.00
C GLY A 71 31.30 0.61 14.66
#